data_AF-A0A023D8H3-F1
#
_entry.id   AF-A0A023D8H3-F1
#
_cell.length_a   1.000
_cell.length_b   1.000
_cell.length_c   1.000
_cell.angle_alpha   90.00
_cell.angle_beta   90.00
_cell.angle_gamma   90.00
#
_symmetry.space_group_name_H-M   'P 1'
#
loop_
_entity.id
_entity.type
_entity.pdbx_description
1 polymer ?
#
loop_
_entity_poly.entity_id
_entity_poly.type
_entity_poly.pdbx_seq_one_letter_code
_entity_poly.pdbx_strand_id
1 'polypeptide(L)'
;MAAVVAGFGVSEIRTAHAQIIDPEWQATQATMKADEQKQCRHMTLGRKLHCFEQLQASYEARGLVPGTMSYVRRRFGGESVQGLDQEIRSINRTYSQARHIGTYEHPLPGELTADMQQGNVSYLSKLIEEKGGMPPLLPFGNR
;
A
#
# COMPACT_ATOMS: atom_id res chain seq x y z
N MET A 1 28.31 38.22 -25.32
CA MET A 1 28.02 37.21 -26.35
C MET A 1 26.96 36.28 -25.79
N ALA A 2 25.84 36.18 -26.48
CA ALA A 2 24.71 35.34 -26.11
C ALA A 2 24.92 33.92 -26.63
N ALA A 3 24.48 32.93 -25.85
CA ALA A 3 24.14 31.60 -26.35
C ALA A 3 22.95 31.10 -25.54
N VAL A 4 21.75 31.46 -25.99
CA VAL A 4 20.49 30.84 -25.59
C VAL A 4 20.34 29.60 -26.47
N VAL A 5 20.51 28.41 -25.89
CA VAL A 5 20.12 27.17 -26.58
C VAL A 5 18.70 26.85 -26.13
N ALA A 6 17.74 27.25 -26.96
CA ALA A 6 16.36 26.80 -26.87
C ALA A 6 16.31 25.34 -27.31
N GLY A 7 16.26 24.42 -26.35
CA GLY A 7 15.84 23.04 -26.58
C GLY A 7 14.34 22.93 -26.36
N PHE A 8 13.55 23.09 -27.42
CA PHE A 8 12.19 22.55 -27.47
C PHE A 8 12.31 21.02 -27.46
N GLY A 9 12.13 20.43 -26.29
CA GLY A 9 11.99 18.99 -26.10
C GLY A 9 10.84 18.80 -25.15
N VAL A 10 9.68 18.49 -25.72
CA VAL A 10 8.43 18.14 -25.05
C VAL A 10 8.72 17.39 -23.75
N SER A 11 8.32 17.99 -22.62
CA SER A 11 8.26 17.27 -21.35
C SER A 11 7.25 16.13 -21.51
N GLU A 12 7.73 14.96 -21.96
CA GLU A 12 7.19 13.71 -21.44
C GLU A 12 7.43 13.77 -19.94
N ILE A 13 6.47 14.35 -19.21
CA ILE A 13 6.27 14.02 -17.81
C ILE A 13 5.84 12.56 -17.83
N ARG A 14 6.78 11.65 -18.04
CA ARG A 14 6.66 10.30 -17.52
C ARG A 14 6.50 10.56 -16.02
N THR A 15 5.27 10.46 -15.54
CA THR A 15 5.01 10.27 -14.12
C THR A 15 5.87 9.10 -13.72
N ALA A 16 7.06 9.40 -13.19
CA ALA A 16 7.89 8.40 -12.56
C ALA A 16 7.03 7.89 -11.42
N HIS A 17 6.42 6.72 -11.60
CA HIS A 17 5.65 6.10 -10.54
C HIS A 17 6.59 5.96 -9.35
N ALA A 18 6.35 6.76 -8.32
CA ALA A 18 7.21 6.82 -7.16
C ALA A 18 7.06 5.50 -6.41
N GLN A 19 8.18 4.88 -6.09
CA GLN A 19 8.23 3.71 -5.23
C GLN A 19 7.95 4.20 -3.81
N ILE A 20 6.72 4.04 -3.34
CA ILE A 20 6.32 4.44 -1.98
C ILE A 20 6.75 3.30 -1.06
N ILE A 21 7.92 3.43 -0.45
CA ILE A 21 8.45 2.44 0.48
C ILE A 21 7.99 2.80 1.90
N ASP A 22 7.19 1.92 2.52
CA ASP A 22 6.86 2.00 3.94
C ASP A 22 7.87 1.13 4.73
N PRO A 23 8.67 1.72 5.64
CA PRO A 23 9.69 0.99 6.39
C PRO A 23 9.13 -0.11 7.31
N GLU A 24 7.93 0.07 7.87
CA GLU A 24 7.30 -0.95 8.72
C GLU A 24 6.84 -2.15 7.89
N TRP A 25 6.31 -1.88 6.71
CA TRP A 25 5.94 -2.89 5.75
C TRP A 25 7.17 -3.63 5.23
N GLN A 26 8.26 -2.91 4.93
CA GLN A 26 9.53 -3.51 4.53
C GLN A 26 10.07 -4.47 5.60
N ALA A 27 10.03 -4.05 6.87
CA ALA A 27 10.44 -4.88 7.99
C ALA A 27 9.54 -6.12 8.13
N THR A 28 8.22 -5.95 7.98
CA THR A 28 7.24 -7.05 8.01
C THR A 28 7.44 -8.05 6.87
N GLN A 29 7.70 -7.58 5.65
CA GLN A 29 8.00 -8.48 4.53
C GLN A 29 9.29 -9.26 4.77
N ALA A 30 10.31 -8.62 5.35
CA ALA A 30 11.56 -9.29 5.68
C ALA A 30 11.34 -10.40 6.73
N THR A 31 10.55 -10.13 7.78
CA THR A 31 10.22 -11.15 8.80
C THR A 31 9.36 -12.26 8.24
N MET A 32 8.34 -11.92 7.44
CA MET A 32 7.48 -12.91 6.79
C MET A 32 8.28 -13.81 5.84
N LYS A 33 9.22 -13.27 5.06
CA LYS A 33 10.12 -14.07 4.21
C LYS A 33 11.04 -14.97 5.02
N ALA A 34 11.56 -14.49 6.14
CA ALA A 34 12.38 -15.31 7.05
C ALA A 34 11.56 -16.46 7.66
N ASP A 35 10.30 -16.21 8.01
CA ASP A 35 9.39 -17.23 8.53
C ASP A 35 8.98 -18.24 7.46
N GLU A 36 8.73 -17.80 6.22
CA GLU A 36 8.49 -18.69 5.07
C GLU A 36 9.66 -19.66 4.87
N GLN A 37 10.89 -19.16 4.96
CA GLN A 37 12.10 -20.00 4.84
C GLN A 37 12.26 -20.99 5.99
N LYS A 38 11.78 -20.66 7.20
CA LYS A 38 11.83 -21.56 8.35
C LYS A 38 10.73 -22.62 8.29
N GLN A 39 9.53 -22.23 7.89
CA GLN A 39 8.33 -23.06 8.02
C GLN A 39 8.02 -23.82 6.72
N CYS A 40 8.18 -23.20 5.56
CA CYS A 40 7.69 -23.73 4.28
C CYS A 40 8.80 -24.34 3.38
N ARG A 41 10.07 -24.22 3.75
CA ARG A 41 11.22 -24.57 2.87
C ARG A 41 11.23 -26.00 2.34
N HIS A 42 10.87 -26.97 3.16
CA HIS A 42 10.96 -28.40 2.82
C HIS A 42 9.68 -28.96 2.19
N MET A 43 8.71 -28.11 1.89
CA MET A 43 7.41 -28.53 1.37
C MET A 43 7.39 -28.63 -0.17
N THR A 44 6.52 -29.50 -0.69
CA THR A 44 6.21 -29.55 -2.13
C THR A 44 5.52 -28.26 -2.57
N LEU A 45 5.59 -27.90 -3.86
CA LEU A 45 5.13 -26.61 -4.38
C LEU A 45 3.72 -26.21 -3.90
N GLY A 46 2.73 -27.10 -4.05
CA GLY A 46 1.36 -26.81 -3.61
C GLY A 46 1.22 -26.61 -2.10
N ARG A 47 1.94 -27.42 -1.30
CA ARG A 47 1.98 -27.25 0.16
C ARG A 47 2.73 -25.98 0.57
N LYS A 48 3.76 -25.60 -0.19
CA LYS A 48 4.51 -24.37 0.03
C LYS A 48 3.64 -23.14 -0.21
N LEU A 49 2.84 -23.13 -1.28
CA LEU A 49 1.87 -22.06 -1.55
C LEU A 49 0.86 -21.95 -0.41
N HIS A 50 0.27 -23.07 0.00
CA HIS A 50 -0.67 -23.07 1.11
C HIS A 50 -0.03 -22.61 2.44
N CYS A 51 1.22 -23.02 2.70
CA CYS A 51 1.98 -22.57 3.86
C CYS A 51 2.23 -21.05 3.83
N PHE A 52 2.55 -20.51 2.66
CA PHE A 52 2.70 -19.06 2.47
C PHE A 52 1.37 -18.32 2.69
N GLU A 53 0.26 -18.82 2.15
CA GLU A 53 -1.07 -18.24 2.37
C GLU A 53 -1.43 -18.20 3.87
N GLN A 54 -1.21 -19.31 4.59
CA GLN A 54 -1.43 -19.38 6.04
C GLN A 54 -0.54 -18.39 6.80
N LEU A 55 0.73 -18.28 6.39
CA LEU A 55 1.67 -17.35 6.99
C LEU A 55 1.20 -15.91 6.76
N GLN A 56 0.89 -15.53 5.52
CA GLN A 56 0.37 -14.22 5.18
C GLN A 56 -0.90 -13.90 5.97
N ALA A 57 -1.87 -14.82 6.04
CA ALA A 57 -3.09 -14.64 6.81
C ALA A 57 -2.81 -14.36 8.31
N SER A 58 -1.77 -14.98 8.88
CA SER A 58 -1.34 -14.69 10.26
C SER A 58 -0.80 -13.27 10.44
N TYR A 59 -0.13 -12.72 9.43
CA TYR A 59 0.39 -11.35 9.44
C TYR A 59 -0.75 -10.35 9.22
N GLU A 60 -1.70 -10.67 8.34
CA GLU A 60 -2.92 -9.88 8.14
C GLU A 60 -3.75 -9.81 9.42
N ALA A 61 -3.97 -10.93 10.11
CA ALA A 61 -4.70 -10.96 11.38
C ALA A 61 -4.03 -10.12 12.49
N ARG A 62 -2.69 -10.02 12.48
CA ARG A 62 -1.92 -9.14 13.37
C ARG A 62 -1.93 -7.67 12.96
N GLY A 63 -2.59 -7.33 11.85
CA GLY A 63 -2.63 -5.98 11.30
C GLY A 63 -1.27 -5.48 10.82
N LEU A 64 -0.43 -6.36 10.28
CA LEU A 64 0.91 -6.02 9.77
C LEU A 64 0.95 -5.81 8.26
N VAL A 65 -0.15 -6.13 7.55
CA VAL A 65 -0.21 -6.09 6.08
C VAL A 65 -1.06 -4.90 5.63
N PRO A 66 -0.47 -3.91 4.92
CA PRO A 66 -1.21 -2.79 4.34
C PRO A 66 -2.32 -3.25 3.40
N GLY A 67 -3.35 -2.42 3.22
CA GLY A 67 -4.50 -2.75 2.40
C GLY A 67 -5.47 -3.72 3.06
N THR A 68 -5.41 -3.89 4.38
CA THR A 68 -6.33 -4.73 5.16
C THR A 68 -7.00 -3.96 6.30
N MET A 69 -8.20 -4.38 6.69
CA MET A 69 -8.92 -3.75 7.80
C MET A 69 -8.14 -3.86 9.12
N SER A 70 -7.54 -5.01 9.40
CA SER A 70 -6.76 -5.24 10.62
C SER A 70 -5.58 -4.28 10.75
N TYR A 71 -4.91 -3.99 9.63
CA TYR A 71 -3.83 -3.01 9.59
C TYR A 71 -4.34 -1.60 9.88
N VAL A 72 -5.43 -1.19 9.23
CA VAL A 72 -6.01 0.15 9.45
C VAL A 72 -6.48 0.32 10.89
N ARG A 73 -7.16 -0.68 11.46
CA ARG A 73 -7.59 -0.64 12.87
C ARG A 73 -6.41 -0.59 13.83
N ARG A 74 -5.34 -1.34 13.56
CA ARG A 74 -4.15 -1.32 14.41
C ARG A 74 -3.42 0.03 14.35
N ARG A 75 -3.20 0.57 13.16
CA ARG A 75 -2.39 1.78 12.95
C ARG A 75 -3.17 3.07 13.23
N PHE A 76 -4.45 3.11 12.88
CA PHE A 76 -5.28 4.31 12.93
C PHE A 76 -6.51 4.19 13.83
N GLY A 77 -6.73 3.06 14.51
CA GLY A 77 -7.90 2.86 15.37
C GLY A 77 -8.03 3.89 16.51
N GLY A 78 -6.89 4.40 17.00
CA GLY A 78 -6.84 5.46 18.01
C GLY A 78 -7.04 6.87 17.47
N GLU A 79 -7.01 7.07 16.15
CA GLU A 79 -7.11 8.40 15.54
C GLU A 79 -8.53 8.97 15.64
N SER A 80 -8.59 10.31 15.67
CA SER A 80 -9.84 11.05 15.54
C SER A 80 -10.37 11.00 14.10
N VAL A 81 -11.67 11.25 13.89
CA VAL A 81 -12.25 11.34 12.53
C VAL A 81 -11.48 12.33 11.66
N GLN A 82 -11.10 13.49 12.21
CA GLN A 82 -10.31 14.49 11.50
C GLN A 82 -8.90 13.98 11.13
N GLY A 83 -8.28 13.18 12.00
CA GLY A 83 -6.99 12.54 11.72
C GLY A 83 -7.09 11.52 10.59
N LEU A 84 -8.15 10.69 10.61
CA LEU A 84 -8.44 9.73 9.54
C LEU A 84 -8.68 10.42 8.18
N ASP A 85 -9.39 11.56 8.18
CA ASP A 85 -9.59 12.38 6.98
C ASP A 85 -8.28 12.94 6.42
N GLN A 86 -7.38 13.39 7.30
CA GLN A 86 -6.05 13.87 6.90
C GLN A 86 -5.23 12.76 6.28
N GLU A 87 -5.30 11.55 6.84
CA GLU A 87 -4.61 10.38 6.31
C GLU A 87 -5.12 10.00 4.91
N ILE A 88 -6.44 9.96 4.71
CA ILE A 88 -7.03 9.73 3.39
C ILE A 88 -6.52 10.77 2.38
N ARG A 89 -6.49 12.05 2.74
CA ARG A 89 -5.95 13.11 1.86
C ARG A 89 -4.47 12.92 1.57
N SER A 90 -3.68 12.48 2.55
CA SER A 90 -2.26 12.18 2.38
C SER A 90 -2.05 11.05 1.37
N ILE A 91 -2.79 9.94 1.53
CA ILE A 91 -2.75 8.79 0.62
C ILE A 91 -3.16 9.22 -0.79
N ASN A 92 -4.22 10.00 -0.95
CA ASN A 92 -4.68 10.44 -2.28
C ASN A 92 -3.67 11.29 -3.04
N ARG A 93 -2.84 12.08 -2.33
CA ARG A 93 -1.79 12.89 -2.98
C ARG A 93 -0.68 12.02 -3.56
N THR A 94 -0.41 10.89 -2.92
CA THR A 94 0.64 9.96 -3.35
C THR A 94 0.09 8.82 -4.21
N TYR A 95 -1.22 8.61 -4.22
CA TYR A 95 -1.88 7.54 -4.97
C TYR A 95 -1.59 7.56 -6.47
N SER A 96 -1.64 8.73 -7.10
CA SER A 96 -1.30 8.86 -8.53
C SER A 96 0.16 8.53 -8.85
N GLN A 97 1.01 8.48 -7.83
CA GLN A 97 2.41 8.11 -7.93
C GLN A 97 2.64 6.63 -7.59
N ALA A 98 1.71 5.99 -6.89
CA ALA A 98 1.81 4.57 -6.56
C ALA A 98 1.79 3.71 -7.83
N ARG A 99 2.55 2.62 -7.81
CA ARG A 99 2.57 1.68 -8.93
C ARG A 99 1.33 0.80 -8.90
N HIS A 100 0.66 0.74 -10.04
CA HIS A 100 -0.30 -0.31 -10.35
C HIS A 100 0.48 -1.54 -10.78
N ILE A 101 0.53 -2.56 -9.93
CA ILE A 101 1.28 -3.76 -10.22
C ILE A 101 0.41 -4.69 -11.06
N GLY A 102 0.72 -4.78 -12.35
CA GLY A 102 0.10 -5.74 -13.26
C GLY A 102 0.53 -7.18 -12.97
N THR A 103 -0.04 -8.14 -13.69
CA THR A 103 0.11 -9.59 -13.44
C THR A 103 1.56 -10.11 -13.47
N TYR A 104 2.47 -9.42 -14.16
CA TYR A 104 3.87 -9.82 -14.33
C TYR A 104 4.87 -8.94 -13.57
N GLU A 105 4.40 -7.88 -12.92
CA GLU A 105 5.24 -7.04 -12.09
C GLU A 105 5.20 -7.52 -10.63
N HIS A 106 6.32 -7.41 -9.94
CA HIS A 106 6.39 -7.71 -8.52
C HIS A 106 6.70 -6.43 -7.73
N PRO A 107 6.04 -6.22 -6.57
CA PRO A 107 6.37 -5.12 -5.70
C PRO A 107 7.80 -5.24 -5.21
N LEU A 108 8.47 -4.09 -5.10
CA LEU A 108 9.73 -3.99 -4.39
C LEU A 108 9.51 -4.24 -2.89
N PRO A 109 10.56 -4.64 -2.16
CA PRO A 109 10.47 -4.82 -0.72
C PRO A 109 9.98 -3.54 -0.02
N GLY A 110 8.85 -3.62 0.67
CA GLY A 110 8.23 -2.50 1.38
C GLY A 110 7.40 -1.55 0.51
N GLU A 111 7.21 -1.85 -0.78
CA GLU A 111 6.39 -1.02 -1.66
C GLU A 111 4.90 -1.08 -1.29
N LEU A 112 4.29 0.10 -1.11
CA LEU A 112 2.85 0.27 -1.05
C LEU A 112 2.31 0.42 -2.48
N THR A 113 1.60 -0.62 -2.93
CA THR A 113 0.97 -0.62 -4.25
C THR A 113 -0.29 0.25 -4.27
N ALA A 114 -0.74 0.61 -5.47
CA ALA A 114 -2.02 1.31 -5.62
C ALA A 114 -3.18 0.52 -4.97
N ASP A 115 -3.24 -0.80 -5.16
CA ASP A 115 -4.28 -1.64 -4.57
C ASP A 115 -4.26 -1.61 -3.04
N MET A 116 -3.07 -1.64 -2.43
CA MET A 116 -2.92 -1.53 -0.97
C MET A 116 -3.39 -0.18 -0.46
N GLN A 117 -3.06 0.90 -1.19
CA GLN A 117 -3.50 2.25 -0.83
C GLN A 117 -5.02 2.43 -1.00
N GLN A 118 -5.60 1.89 -2.07
CA GLN A 118 -7.04 1.88 -2.28
C GLN A 118 -7.75 1.10 -1.16
N GLY A 119 -7.21 -0.06 -0.78
CA GLY A 119 -7.67 -0.84 0.37
C GLY A 119 -7.61 -0.02 1.65
N ASN A 120 -6.48 0.62 1.95
CA ASN A 120 -6.32 1.48 3.12
C ASN A 120 -7.36 2.60 3.16
N VAL A 121 -7.57 3.33 2.06
CA VAL A 121 -8.58 4.41 1.99
C VAL A 121 -9.98 3.86 2.24
N SER A 122 -10.35 2.74 1.61
CA SER A 122 -11.65 2.10 1.82
C SER A 122 -11.90 1.73 3.28
N TYR A 123 -10.89 1.15 3.94
CA TYR A 123 -10.99 0.78 5.35
C TYR A 123 -10.93 1.98 6.30
N LEU A 124 -10.20 3.04 5.96
CA LEU A 124 -10.20 4.31 6.71
C LEU A 124 -11.58 4.97 6.65
N SER A 125 -12.23 5.01 5.48
CA SER A 125 -13.60 5.50 5.34
C SER A 125 -14.59 4.71 6.20
N LYS A 126 -14.49 3.37 6.22
CA LYS A 126 -15.30 2.54 7.11
C LYS A 126 -15.03 2.83 8.59
N LEU A 127 -13.77 3.07 8.97
CA LEU A 127 -13.43 3.42 10.35
C LEU A 127 -14.00 4.80 10.76
N ILE A 128 -14.10 5.75 9.82
CA ILE A 128 -14.78 7.03 10.04
C ILE A 128 -16.28 6.81 10.27
N GLU A 129 -16.93 5.99 9.44
CA GLU A 129 -18.35 5.63 9.59
C GLU A 129 -18.60 4.95 10.96
N GLU A 130 -17.76 3.98 11.34
CA GLU A 130 -17.84 3.28 12.63
C GLU A 130 -17.73 4.25 13.83
N LYS A 131 -17.00 5.36 13.67
CA LYS A 131 -16.83 6.41 14.69
C LYS A 131 -17.95 7.47 14.67
N GLY A 132 -18.97 7.30 13.82
CA GLY A 132 -20.08 8.24 13.66
C GLY A 132 -19.75 9.49 12.84
N GLY A 133 -18.61 9.49 12.14
CA GLY A 133 -18.25 10.53 11.19
C GLY A 133 -18.88 10.27 9.81
N MET A 134 -18.97 11.33 9.00
CA MET A 134 -19.31 11.18 7.59
C MET A 134 -18.02 10.92 6.80
N PRO A 135 -17.89 9.78 6.10
CA PRO A 135 -16.69 9.50 5.33
C PRO A 135 -16.50 10.57 4.25
N PRO A 136 -15.26 10.94 3.91
CA PRO A 136 -15.02 11.83 2.80
C PRO A 136 -15.50 11.15 1.52
N LEU A 137 -16.06 11.92 0.59
CA LEU A 137 -16.43 11.41 -0.73
C LEU A 137 -15.22 10.67 -1.31
N LEU A 138 -15.39 9.38 -1.60
CA LEU A 138 -14.28 8.54 -2.05
C LEU A 138 -13.62 9.20 -3.27
N PRO A 139 -12.29 9.40 -3.21
CA PRO A 139 -11.54 10.28 -4.12
C PRO A 139 -11.21 9.61 -5.46
N PHE A 140 -11.45 8.30 -5.60
CA PHE A 140 -11.18 7.56 -6.83
C PHE A 140 -12.28 7.88 -7.85
N GLY A 141 -12.18 9.08 -8.42
CA GLY A 141 -13.04 9.54 -9.49
C GLY A 141 -12.91 8.66 -10.73
N ASN A 142 -14.06 8.23 -11.24
CA ASN A 142 -14.21 7.65 -12.56
C ASN A 142 -13.47 8.47 -13.61
N ARG A 143 -12.39 7.93 -14.16
CA ARG A 143 -11.93 8.19 -15.53
C ARG A 143 -11.31 6.94 -16.10
#